data_AF-A0A7W3FZ34-F1
#
_entry.id   AF-A0A7W3FZ34-F1
#
_cell.length_a   1.000
_cell.length_b   1.000
_cell.length_c   1.000
_cell.angle_alpha   90.00
_cell.angle_beta   90.00
_cell.angle_gamma   90.00
#
_symmetry.space_group_name_H-M   'P 1'
#
loop_
_entity.id
_entity.type
_entity.pdbx_description
1 polymer ?
#
loop_
_entity_poly.entity_id
_entity_poly.type
_entity_poly.pdbx_seq_one_letter_code
_entity_poly.pdbx_strand_id
1 'polypeptide(L)' 'MPDCTSLLLPEGSFSRKQAVAVTTAYRNVLIEDDQGTHFRLVIRNAEGQLRWRCWNVESDAGKQLNVWLASEGLLRK' A
#
# COMPACT_ATOMS: atom_id res chain seq x y z
N MET A 1 0.25 -2.87 -24.01
CA MET A 1 -0.03 -3.48 -22.69
C MET A 1 0.52 -2.50 -21.66
N PRO A 2 -0.29 -1.81 -20.84
CA PRO A 2 0.31 -0.94 -19.83
C PRO A 2 0.91 -1.84 -18.74
N ASP A 3 2.18 -1.60 -18.49
CA ASP A 3 3.05 -2.23 -17.51
C ASP A 3 2.37 -2.44 -16.14
N CYS A 4 1.97 -3.68 -15.82
CA CYS A 4 1.56 -4.07 -14.46
C CYS A 4 2.71 -4.00 -13.44
N THR A 5 3.92 -3.63 -13.88
CA THR A 5 5.15 -3.68 -13.08
C THR A 5 5.28 -2.51 -12.09
N SER A 6 4.45 -1.46 -12.21
CA SER A 6 4.61 -0.22 -11.41
C SER A 6 3.74 -0.14 -10.13
N LEU A 7 3.13 -1.26 -9.70
CA LEU A 7 2.23 -1.29 -8.53
C LEU A 7 2.84 -1.89 -7.27
N LEU A 8 3.99 -2.57 -7.39
CA LEU A 8 4.64 -3.23 -6.27
C LEU A 8 5.61 -2.27 -5.57
N LEU A 9 5.56 -2.27 -4.24
CA LEU A 9 6.52 -1.53 -3.42
C LEU A 9 7.86 -2.28 -3.36
N PRO A 10 8.98 -1.58 -3.11
CA PRO A 10 10.24 -2.24 -2.76
C PRO A 10 10.04 -3.12 -1.53
N GLU A 11 10.83 -4.20 -1.38
CA GLU A 11 10.66 -5.11 -0.24
C GLU A 11 10.82 -4.42 1.12
N GLY A 12 11.61 -3.34 1.17
CA GLY A 12 11.86 -2.56 2.38
C GLY A 12 10.91 -1.39 2.61
N SER A 13 11.48 -0.31 3.13
CA SER A 13 10.78 0.96 3.32
C SER A 13 10.41 1.59 1.99
N PHE A 14 9.37 2.42 2.00
CA PHE A 14 8.86 3.05 0.78
C PHE A 14 8.59 4.55 0.96
N SER A 15 8.65 5.25 -0.16
CA SER A 15 8.42 6.69 -0.22
C SER A 15 6.94 7.03 -0.35
N ARG A 16 6.57 8.27 -0.03
CA ARG A 16 5.20 8.78 -0.23
C ARG A 16 4.75 8.65 -1.68
N LYS A 17 5.64 8.91 -2.66
CA LYS A 17 5.31 8.79 -4.09
C LYS A 17 4.85 7.38 -4.45
N GLN A 18 5.54 6.37 -3.93
CA GLN A 18 5.19 4.97 -4.14
C GLN A 18 3.88 4.62 -3.42
N ALA A 19 3.72 5.06 -2.17
CA ALA A 19 2.47 4.86 -1.44
C ALA A 19 1.27 5.48 -2.16
N VAL A 20 1.40 6.70 -2.69
CA VAL A 20 0.37 7.36 -3.49
C VAL A 20 0.04 6.52 -4.71
N ALA A 21 1.03 6.05 -5.47
CA ALA A 21 0.82 5.18 -6.63
C ALA A 21 -0.01 3.93 -6.27
N VAL A 22 0.30 3.27 -5.15
CA VAL A 22 -0.47 2.12 -4.65
C VAL A 22 -1.90 2.53 -4.27
N THR A 23 -2.11 3.60 -3.52
CA THR A 23 -3.47 4.05 -3.16
C THR A 23 -4.30 4.52 -4.36
N THR A 24 -3.65 5.00 -5.41
CA THR A 24 -4.30 5.35 -6.68
C THR A 24 -4.69 4.09 -7.44
N ALA A 25 -3.87 3.04 -7.41
CA ALA A 25 -4.16 1.81 -8.11
C ALA A 25 -5.14 0.90 -7.37
N TYR A 26 -5.14 0.91 -6.03
CA TYR A 26 -5.97 0.06 -5.20
C TYR A 26 -6.99 0.88 -4.41
N ARG A 27 -8.27 0.53 -4.51
CA ARG A 27 -9.35 1.23 -3.76
C ARG A 27 -9.29 0.99 -2.27
N ASN A 28 -8.69 -0.13 -1.88
CA ASN A 28 -8.71 -0.62 -0.52
C ASN A 28 -7.41 -0.34 0.24
N VAL A 29 -6.48 0.39 -0.37
CA VAL A 29 -5.26 0.86 0.26
C VAL A 29 -5.37 2.36 0.49
N LEU A 30 -5.04 2.79 1.71
CA LEU A 30 -5.17 4.16 2.17
C LEU A 30 -3.91 4.58 2.92
N ILE A 31 -3.54 5.85 2.81
CA ILE A 31 -2.53 6.46 3.67
C ILE A 31 -3.25 7.02 4.91
N GLU A 32 -2.77 6.66 6.09
CA GLU A 32 -3.24 7.18 7.38
C GLU A 32 -2.07 7.70 8.22
N ASP A 33 -2.37 8.42 9.29
CA ASP A 33 -1.43 9.00 10.26
C ASP A 33 -0.25 9.69 9.57
N ASP A 34 -0.57 10.55 8.61
CA ASP A 34 0.41 11.25 7.80
C ASP A 34 1.06 12.40 8.58
N GLN A 35 2.30 12.18 9.02
CA GLN A 35 3.13 13.15 9.76
C GLN A 35 4.27 13.71 8.87
N GLY A 36 4.00 13.85 7.56
CA GLY A 36 4.99 14.33 6.59
C GLY A 36 5.95 13.23 6.09
N THR A 37 6.97 12.89 6.89
CA THR A 37 7.96 11.85 6.52
C THR A 37 7.59 10.46 6.99
N HIS A 38 6.82 10.39 8.08
CA HIS A 38 6.31 9.15 8.65
C HIS A 38 4.80 9.08 8.38
N PHE A 39 4.37 7.99 7.79
CA PHE A 39 2.96 7.73 7.51
C PHE A 39 2.76 6.21 7.45
N ARG A 40 1.51 5.75 7.62
CA ARG A 40 1.20 4.33 7.50
C ARG A 40 0.35 4.05 6.29
N LEU A 41 0.62 2.93 5.63
CA LEU A 41 -0.31 2.36 4.68
C LEU A 41 -1.24 1.40 5.39
N VAL A 42 -2.50 1.47 5.02
CA VAL A 42 -3.59 0.71 5.61
C VAL A 42 -4.34 -0.01 4.50
N ILE A 43 -4.51 -1.31 4.66
CA ILE A 43 -5.35 -2.14 3.81
C ILE A 43 -6.65 -2.39 4.53
N ARG A 44 -7.75 -2.07 3.85
CA ARG A 44 -9.11 -2.35 4.31
C ARG A 44 -9.76 -3.41 3.42
N ASN A 45 -10.77 -4.12 3.92
CA ASN A 45 -11.61 -4.96 3.08
C ASN A 45 -12.68 -4.10 2.36
N ALA A 46 -13.51 -4.74 1.53
CA ALA A 46 -14.61 -4.07 0.84
C ALA A 46 -15.66 -3.44 1.79
N GLU A 47 -15.73 -3.93 3.03
CA GLU A 47 -16.62 -3.43 4.10
C GLU A 47 -15.96 -2.29 4.92
N GLY A 48 -14.74 -1.88 4.59
CA GLY A 48 -14.01 -0.81 5.26
C GLY A 48 -13.34 -1.20 6.58
N GLN A 49 -13.32 -2.48 6.94
CA GLN A 49 -12.62 -2.99 8.12
C GLN A 49 -11.12 -3.06 7.87
N LEU A 50 -10.34 -2.72 8.89
CA LEU A 50 -8.89 -2.81 8.88
C LEU A 50 -8.44 -4.28 8.74
N ARG A 51 -7.78 -4.62 7.64
CA ARG A 51 -7.15 -5.94 7.44
C ARG A 51 -5.69 -5.92 7.86
N TRP A 52 -4.98 -4.86 7.47
CA TRP A 52 -3.55 -4.74 7.74
C TRP A 52 -3.09 -3.28 7.75
N ARG A 53 -2.00 -2.99 8.45
CA ARG A 53 -1.33 -1.68 8.43
C ARG A 53 0.16 -1.81 8.70
N CYS A 54 0.94 -0.88 8.18
CA CYS A 54 2.38 -0.80 8.42
C CYS A 54 2.90 0.62 8.18
N TRP A 55 3.93 1.01 8.93
CA TRP A 55 4.62 2.29 8.73
C TRP A 55 5.55 2.24 7.52
N ASN A 56 5.66 3.37 6.81
CA ASN A 56 6.50 3.46 5.61
C ASN A 56 8.01 3.26 5.87
N VAL A 57 8.45 3.42 7.13
CA VAL A 57 9.85 3.28 7.56
C VAL A 57 10.21 1.86 8.03
N GLU A 58 9.26 0.94 8.12
CA GLU A 58 9.55 -0.44 8.52
C GLU A 58 10.39 -1.18 7.47
N SER A 59 11.33 -2.00 7.94
CA SER A 59 12.32 -2.68 7.10
C SER A 59 11.75 -3.71 6.13
N ASP A 60 10.52 -4.18 6.35
CA ASP A 60 9.81 -5.18 5.52
C ASP A 60 8.44 -4.68 5.06
N ALA A 61 8.22 -3.36 5.12
CA ALA A 61 6.92 -2.76 4.93
C ALA A 61 6.32 -3.07 3.56
N GLY A 62 7.09 -2.85 2.49
CA GLY A 62 6.62 -3.09 1.14
C GLY A 62 6.53 -4.58 0.80
N LYS A 63 7.41 -5.44 1.35
CA LYS A 63 7.29 -6.90 1.21
C LYS A 63 5.96 -7.41 1.76
N GLN A 64 5.63 -7.05 3.00
CA GLN A 64 4.37 -7.48 3.61
C GLN A 64 3.16 -6.89 2.88
N LEU A 65 3.22 -5.60 2.50
CA LEU A 65 2.13 -4.97 1.76
C LEU A 65 1.88 -5.69 0.41
N ASN A 66 2.93 -6.03 -0.33
CA ASN A 66 2.81 -6.72 -1.61
C ASN A 66 2.13 -8.10 -1.47
N VAL A 67 2.40 -8.83 -0.39
CA VAL A 67 1.72 -10.11 -0.10
C VAL A 67 0.22 -9.90 0.10
N TRP A 68 -0.17 -8.89 0.89
CA TRP A 68 -1.58 -8.56 1.10
C TRP A 68 -2.25 -8.02 -0.15
N LEU A 69 -1.56 -7.22 -0.97
CA LEU A 69 -2.06 -6.75 -2.25
C LEU A 69 -2.27 -7.89 -3.25
N ALA A 70 -1.39 -8.89 -3.25
CA ALA A 70 -1.56 -10.06 -4.10
C ALA A 70 -2.77 -10.91 -3.69
N SER A 71 -3.09 -10.97 -2.39
CA SER A 71 -4.21 -11.77 -1.88
C SER A 71 -5.55 -11.04 -1.83
N GLU A 72 -5.55 -9.75 -1.49
CA GLU A 72 -6.76 -8.95 -1.21
C GLU A 72 -6.75 -7.57 -1.89
N GLY A 73 -5.82 -7.31 -2.80
CA GLY A 73 -5.75 -6.05 -3.52
C GLY A 73 -6.97 -5.85 -4.42
N LEU A 74 -7.73 -4.78 -4.17
CA LEU A 74 -8.87 -4.40 -4.98
C LEU A 74 -8.48 -3.26 -5.91
N LEU A 75 -8.15 -3.59 -7.16
CA LEU A 75 -7.78 -2.61 -8.17
C LEU A 75 -8.94 -1.63 -8.44
N ARG A 76 -8.61 -0.34 -8.59
CA ARG A 76 -9.51 0.67 -9.14
C ARG A 76 -9.62 0.39 -10.64
N LYS A 77 -10.82 0.03 -11.11
CA LYS A 77 -11.14 -0.07 -12.54
C LYS A 77 -11.33 1.31 -13.15
#